data_AF-A0A1G7T487-F1
#
_entry.id   AF-A0A1G7T487-F1
#
_cell.length_a   1.000
_cell.length_b   1.000
_cell.length_c   1.000
_cell.angle_alpha   90.00
_cell.angle_beta   90.00
_cell.angle_gamma   90.00
#
_symmetry.space_group_name_H-M   'P 1'
#
loop_
_entity.id
_entity.type
_entity.pdbx_description
1 polymer ?
#
loop_
_entity_poly.entity_id
_entity_poly.type
_entity_poly.pdbx_seq_one_letter_code
_entity_poly.pdbx_strand_id
1 'polypeptide(L)'
;MTFKKWITLHHLLIFLCILTIPLLVHKGLGISQKLTAIQTAERLFQDKLLIEAEDWYQKARSNRTILYKEELISSRLEELAPITAMKRDLEDISSQASSANRENDFELLMSAYAKLQQVRSSYITPEGPYSNYYRQLSQNYSITQSFTSYFKNFRTLFLEQLDHNLSTENYDDESFKWKLLRTPAHLFGTEQEWLDKLNTAFQKYDETKLTSMVAKGYIEPMLNNASSMLTDYKTNNLEAPWINAKVDDLIETLLKSDWDNDNYTAFALHSRQFTAFASSVHPDSEVLSYAKGKIDELMRNAKRNVVRGNYQEAIDLYTALGQYQDTKAEIKATELAWTFAEPVRLLPSPTDGGSYAHVVGGRDKFGSKVYVAATDQNNGLFWGRMNEEESVQILSNHDLTPQQQIRSIAIDPNLSTPSNPVIVIEAESEERNARYTAFEVRENSITLLYSMEADGLTVQPDGTLLVVNPVGEGEGQTAIFVRSGDNYQFAGIKQDIVDISADSVSQHPDTLVRFTCTVISIGSGQALAIGNNSLLLLKGDFSLPAGTANIIVTGRFKQYAEQYLDEQSIGLIKQLLLEQTGGQISDQIEEQAGGLDESGRLNELLDGLLHGLTDANTILIPVVEVETIQ
;
A
#
# COMPACT_ATOMS: atom_id res chain seq x y z
N MET A 1 39.84 111.67 -18.08
CA MET A 1 40.33 111.87 -16.70
C MET A 1 39.34 112.71 -15.90
N THR A 2 38.25 112.11 -15.41
CA THR A 2 37.13 112.88 -14.82
C THR A 2 36.39 112.06 -13.76
N PHE A 3 37.14 111.50 -12.79
CA PHE A 3 36.56 110.82 -11.62
C PHE A 3 37.20 111.24 -10.28
N LYS A 4 38.20 112.14 -10.29
CA LYS A 4 39.02 112.48 -9.10
C LYS A 4 38.69 113.81 -8.40
N LYS A 5 37.72 114.60 -8.90
CA LYS A 5 37.27 115.86 -8.26
C LYS A 5 35.80 115.87 -7.83
N TRP A 6 35.12 114.70 -7.86
CA TRP A 6 33.73 114.56 -7.38
C TRP A 6 33.65 114.07 -5.92
N ILE A 7 34.79 113.75 -5.31
CA ILE A 7 34.93 113.44 -3.88
C ILE A 7 35.59 114.64 -3.20
N THR A 8 34.86 115.75 -3.11
CA THR A 8 35.10 116.73 -2.04
C THR A 8 34.35 116.23 -0.82
N LEU A 9 34.98 116.28 0.36
CA LEU A 9 34.42 115.84 1.65
C LEU A 9 32.94 116.23 1.82
N HIS A 10 32.57 117.42 1.32
CA HIS A 10 31.22 117.96 1.31
C HIS A 10 30.19 117.14 0.51
N HIS A 11 30.49 116.72 -0.72
CA HIS A 11 29.55 115.92 -1.54
C HIS A 11 29.44 114.48 -1.04
N LEU A 12 30.53 113.93 -0.51
CA LEU A 12 30.52 112.62 0.16
C LEU A 12 29.71 112.68 1.46
N LEU A 13 29.81 113.76 2.25
CA LEU A 13 28.98 114.00 3.43
C LEU A 13 27.49 114.17 3.09
N ILE A 14 27.15 114.92 2.03
CA ILE A 14 25.75 115.09 1.59
C ILE A 14 25.16 113.77 1.11
N PHE A 15 25.90 112.99 0.31
CA PHE A 15 25.47 111.67 -0.14
C PHE A 15 25.30 110.69 1.04
N LEU A 16 26.21 110.73 2.02
CA LEU A 16 26.11 109.94 3.25
C LEU A 16 24.92 110.37 4.11
N CYS A 17 24.60 111.67 4.18
CA CYS A 17 23.37 112.19 4.82
C CYS A 17 22.09 111.78 4.08
N ILE A 18 22.08 111.75 2.75
CA ILE A 18 20.91 111.29 1.99
C ILE A 18 20.71 109.78 2.20
N LEU A 19 21.79 109.00 2.36
CA LEU A 19 21.73 107.58 2.71
C LEU A 19 21.32 107.32 4.18
N THR A 20 21.55 108.25 5.11
CA THR A 20 21.10 108.10 6.49
C THR A 20 19.60 108.35 6.66
N ILE A 21 18.95 109.13 5.79
CA ILE A 21 17.50 109.38 5.88
C ILE A 21 16.68 108.09 5.75
N PRO A 22 16.86 107.22 4.73
CA PRO A 22 16.17 105.93 4.65
C PRO A 22 16.45 105.01 5.85
N LEU A 23 17.70 105.01 6.35
CA LEU A 23 18.08 104.24 7.53
C LEU A 23 17.38 104.74 8.79
N LEU A 24 17.23 106.06 8.94
CA LEU A 24 16.50 106.70 10.04
C LEU A 24 14.99 106.42 9.96
N VAL A 25 14.40 106.44 8.77
CA VAL A 25 12.98 106.08 8.56
C VAL A 25 12.76 104.60 8.87
N HIS A 26 13.60 103.70 8.34
CA HIS A 26 13.54 102.28 8.64
C HIS A 26 13.69 102.01 10.14
N LYS A 27 14.65 102.68 10.80
CA LYS A 27 14.84 102.59 12.23
C LYS A 27 13.65 103.15 13.02
N GLY A 28 13.09 104.27 12.60
CA GLY A 28 11.90 104.89 13.22
C GLY A 28 10.66 104.00 13.14
N LEU A 29 10.43 103.37 11.99
CA LEU A 29 9.37 102.36 11.82
C LEU A 29 9.60 101.14 12.72
N GLY A 30 10.83 100.62 12.78
CA GLY A 30 11.15 99.50 13.66
C GLY A 30 10.99 99.84 15.15
N ILE A 31 11.34 101.06 15.58
CA ILE A 31 11.08 101.53 16.95
C ILE A 31 9.59 101.60 17.24
N SER A 32 8.79 102.18 16.34
CA SER A 32 7.33 102.28 16.49
C SER A 32 6.69 100.89 16.57
N GLN A 33 7.08 99.97 15.69
CA GLN A 33 6.60 98.59 15.70
C GLN A 33 6.93 97.88 17.01
N LYS A 34 8.15 98.05 17.54
CA LYS A 34 8.55 97.44 18.82
C LYS A 34 7.75 98.00 19.99
N LEU A 35 7.54 99.33 20.04
CA LEU A 35 6.77 99.97 21.10
C LEU A 35 5.31 99.47 21.10
N THR A 36 4.67 99.45 19.93
CA THR A 36 3.31 98.94 19.75
C THR A 36 3.21 97.46 20.12
N ALA A 37 4.22 96.66 19.74
CA ALA A 37 4.25 95.24 20.07
C ALA A 37 4.29 94.99 21.58
N ILE A 38 5.14 95.72 22.32
CA ILE A 38 5.24 95.58 23.78
C ILE A 38 3.96 96.08 24.47
N GLN A 39 3.40 97.22 24.04
CA GLN A 39 2.15 97.74 24.61
C GLN A 39 0.98 96.79 24.40
N THR A 40 0.89 96.19 23.20
CA THR A 40 -0.16 95.23 22.87
C THR A 40 0.04 93.92 23.63
N ALA A 41 1.28 93.43 23.73
CA ALA A 41 1.62 92.23 24.48
C ALA A 41 1.25 92.35 25.97
N GLU A 42 1.60 93.46 26.62
CA GLU A 42 1.29 93.68 28.04
C GLU A 42 -0.21 93.78 28.30
N ARG A 43 -0.96 94.45 27.41
CA ARG A 43 -2.42 94.52 27.51
C ARG A 43 -3.04 93.11 27.44
N LEU A 44 -2.63 92.32 26.44
CA LEU A 44 -3.13 90.95 26.26
C LEU A 44 -2.72 90.04 27.42
N PHE A 45 -1.52 90.23 27.98
CA PHE A 45 -1.06 89.49 29.15
C PHE A 45 -1.92 89.77 30.38
N GLN A 46 -2.27 91.05 30.62
CA GLN A 46 -3.19 91.44 31.71
C GLN A 46 -4.62 90.93 31.49
N ASP A 47 -5.08 90.92 30.24
CA ASP A 47 -6.39 90.38 29.85
C ASP A 47 -6.45 88.83 29.91
N LYS A 48 -5.36 88.16 30.32
CA LYS A 48 -5.18 86.69 30.32
C LYS A 48 -5.34 86.04 28.93
N LEU A 49 -5.12 86.81 27.87
CA LEU A 49 -5.05 86.32 26.49
C LEU A 49 -3.60 85.91 26.19
N LEU A 50 -3.14 84.85 26.87
CA LEU A 50 -1.72 84.49 26.95
C LEU A 50 -1.14 83.99 25.62
N ILE A 51 -1.95 83.41 24.73
CA ILE A 51 -1.51 82.95 23.40
C ILE A 51 -1.13 84.14 22.53
N GLU A 52 -2.02 85.13 22.45
CA GLU A 52 -1.82 86.34 21.66
C GLU A 52 -0.75 87.23 22.31
N ALA A 53 -0.67 87.27 23.64
CA ALA A 53 0.41 87.96 24.35
C ALA A 53 1.78 87.38 23.99
N GLU A 54 1.92 86.05 23.95
CA GLU A 54 3.15 85.36 23.55
C GLU A 54 3.57 85.74 22.11
N ASP A 55 2.66 85.73 21.14
CA ASP A 55 2.95 86.16 19.76
C ASP A 55 3.49 87.58 19.69
N TRP A 56 2.90 88.51 20.46
CA TRP A 56 3.34 89.91 20.47
C TRP A 56 4.66 90.11 21.22
N TYR A 57 4.93 89.37 22.29
CA TYR A 57 6.24 89.39 22.95
C TYR A 57 7.33 88.78 22.06
N GLN A 58 7.06 87.71 21.31
CA GLN A 58 8.02 87.16 20.33
C GLN A 58 8.29 88.15 19.19
N LYS A 59 7.26 88.83 18.67
CA LYS A 59 7.42 89.92 17.68
C LYS A 59 8.26 91.08 18.23
N ALA A 60 8.07 91.42 19.51
CA ALA A 60 8.89 92.45 20.17
C ALA A 60 10.35 91.99 20.33
N ARG A 61 10.60 90.72 20.66
CA ARG A 61 11.94 90.11 20.80
C ARG A 61 12.68 90.01 19.46
N SER A 62 11.99 89.64 18.38
CA SER A 62 12.61 89.49 17.06
C SER A 62 13.01 90.83 16.43
N ASN A 63 12.36 91.93 16.85
CA ASN A 63 12.71 93.28 16.44
C ASN A 63 13.96 93.79 17.19
N ARG A 64 15.11 93.78 16.51
CA ARG A 64 16.41 94.22 17.04
C ARG A 64 16.74 95.70 16.75
N THR A 65 15.79 96.48 16.24
CA THR A 65 16.02 97.87 15.82
C THR A 65 16.34 98.82 17.00
N ILE A 66 15.86 98.49 18.20
CA ILE A 66 16.16 99.19 19.47
C ILE A 66 16.22 98.18 20.62
N LEU A 67 17.11 98.41 21.59
CA LEU A 67 17.14 97.71 22.87
C LEU A 67 16.22 98.45 23.84
N TYR A 68 14.99 97.98 23.98
CA TYR A 68 13.96 98.64 24.79
C TYR A 68 13.16 97.59 25.56
N LYS A 69 13.22 97.68 26.90
CA LYS A 69 12.56 96.75 27.84
C LYS A 69 12.90 95.27 27.58
N GLU A 70 14.11 94.97 27.13
CA GLU A 70 14.54 93.59 26.82
C GLU A 70 14.42 92.63 28.01
N GLU A 71 14.70 93.12 29.22
CA GLU A 71 14.57 92.33 30.46
C GLU A 71 13.11 91.97 30.75
N LEU A 72 12.19 92.92 30.59
CA LEU A 72 10.75 92.67 30.71
C LEU A 72 10.26 91.67 29.67
N ILE A 73 10.65 91.85 28.40
CA ILE A 73 10.29 90.91 27.31
C ILE A 73 10.79 89.51 27.64
N SER A 74 12.04 89.40 28.11
CA SER A 74 12.65 88.11 28.45
C SER A 74 11.95 87.45 29.63
N SER A 75 11.68 88.20 30.71
CA SER A 75 10.97 87.71 31.89
C SER A 75 9.54 87.28 31.55
N ARG A 76 8.81 88.04 30.74
CA ARG A 76 7.44 87.67 30.31
C ARG A 76 7.42 86.46 29.39
N LEU A 77 8.41 86.32 28.50
CA LEU A 77 8.56 85.12 27.69
C LEU A 77 8.95 83.89 28.51
N GLU A 78 9.66 84.06 29.62
CA GLU A 78 9.95 82.98 30.58
C GLU A 78 8.67 82.55 31.31
N GLU A 79 7.82 83.48 31.75
CA GLU A 79 6.50 83.16 32.31
C GLU A 79 5.56 82.49 31.28
N LEU A 80 5.66 82.89 30.01
CA LEU A 80 4.92 82.30 28.88
C LEU A 80 5.62 81.07 28.27
N ALA A 81 6.69 80.56 28.89
CA ALA A 81 7.41 79.39 28.38
C ALA A 81 6.50 78.16 28.16
N PRO A 82 5.51 77.85 29.03
CA PRO A 82 4.58 76.74 28.77
C PRO A 82 3.72 76.93 27.52
N ILE A 83 3.30 78.16 27.20
CA ILE A 83 2.53 78.47 25.99
C ILE A 83 3.42 78.34 24.75
N THR A 84 4.65 78.85 24.83
CA THR A 84 5.66 78.72 23.76
C THR A 84 5.96 77.25 23.47
N ALA A 85 6.19 76.45 24.51
CA ALA A 85 6.43 75.01 24.39
C ALA A 85 5.24 74.29 23.75
N MET A 86 4.02 74.60 24.20
CA MET A 86 2.80 74.01 23.65
C MET A 86 2.60 74.32 22.17
N LYS A 87 2.82 75.56 21.72
CA LYS A 87 2.75 75.93 20.29
C LYS A 87 3.76 75.13 19.47
N ARG A 88 5.01 75.09 19.92
CA ARG A 88 6.09 74.36 19.25
C ARG A 88 5.80 72.86 19.16
N ASP A 89 5.33 72.26 20.25
CA ASP A 89 5.05 70.82 20.28
C ASP A 89 3.87 70.48 19.35
N LEU A 90 2.80 71.29 19.35
CA LEU A 90 1.65 71.08 18.45
C LEU A 90 2.01 71.32 16.98
N GLU A 91 2.84 72.32 16.67
CA GLU A 91 3.33 72.58 15.32
C GLU A 91 4.22 71.43 14.81
N ASP A 92 5.15 70.95 15.64
CA ASP A 92 6.02 69.81 15.32
C ASP A 92 5.19 68.53 15.08
N ILE A 93 4.23 68.23 15.96
CA ILE A 93 3.32 67.09 15.81
C ILE A 93 2.50 67.20 14.52
N SER A 94 1.95 68.39 14.23
CA SER A 94 1.16 68.63 13.02
C SER A 94 2.01 68.45 11.76
N SER A 95 3.24 68.95 11.76
CA SER A 95 4.20 68.81 10.66
C SER A 95 4.58 67.35 10.45
N GLN A 96 4.94 66.62 11.51
CA GLN A 96 5.28 65.20 11.45
C GLN A 96 4.10 64.35 10.94
N ALA A 97 2.90 64.56 11.47
CA ALA A 97 1.70 63.84 11.04
C ALA A 97 1.35 64.11 9.56
N SER A 98 1.53 65.35 9.09
CA SER A 98 1.34 65.72 7.68
C SER A 98 2.38 65.06 6.77
N SER A 99 3.66 65.01 7.17
CA SER A 99 4.68 64.27 6.41
C SER A 99 4.39 62.78 6.37
N ALA A 100 4.04 62.19 7.51
CA ALA A 100 3.66 60.78 7.62
C ALA A 100 2.53 60.40 6.65
N ASN A 101 1.47 61.22 6.57
CA ASN A 101 0.37 60.98 5.64
C ASN A 101 0.80 61.17 4.17
N ARG A 102 1.70 62.10 3.83
CA ARG A 102 2.17 62.30 2.45
C ARG A 102 3.11 61.19 1.98
N GLU A 103 3.91 60.65 2.88
CA GLU A 103 4.89 59.60 2.62
C GLU A 103 4.31 58.19 2.79
N ASN A 104 3.02 58.08 3.19
CA ASN A 104 2.35 56.83 3.56
C ASN A 104 3.08 56.07 4.69
N ASP A 105 3.76 56.79 5.59
CA ASP A 105 4.46 56.22 6.74
C ASP A 105 3.52 56.14 7.97
N PHE A 106 2.90 54.97 8.14
CA PHE A 106 1.98 54.73 9.25
C PHE A 106 2.66 54.74 10.63
N GLU A 107 3.90 54.27 10.72
CA GLU A 107 4.62 54.22 11.99
C GLU A 107 4.96 55.63 12.47
N LEU A 108 5.35 56.50 11.53
CA LEU A 108 5.58 57.92 11.83
C LEU A 108 4.27 58.61 12.28
N LEU A 109 3.13 58.29 11.65
CA LEU A 109 1.84 58.83 12.08
C LEU A 109 1.48 58.36 13.49
N MET A 110 1.67 57.07 13.80
CA MET A 110 1.43 56.52 15.13
C MET A 110 2.35 57.14 16.19
N SER A 111 3.62 57.40 15.85
CA SER A 111 4.56 58.12 16.72
C SER A 111 4.10 59.55 17.00
N ALA A 112 3.69 60.29 15.96
CA ALA A 112 3.14 61.64 16.11
C ALA A 112 1.86 61.64 16.97
N TYR A 113 1.01 60.62 16.81
CA TYR A 113 -0.21 60.45 17.59
C TYR A 113 0.09 60.13 19.07
N ALA A 114 1.08 59.28 19.36
CA ALA A 114 1.50 58.99 20.72
C ALA A 114 2.06 60.26 21.41
N LYS A 115 2.89 61.03 20.71
CA LYS A 115 3.37 62.35 21.20
C LYS A 115 2.20 63.29 21.49
N LEU A 116 1.19 63.33 20.62
CA LEU A 116 -0.01 64.13 20.85
C LEU A 116 -0.73 63.72 22.14
N GLN A 117 -0.89 62.42 22.40
CA GLN A 117 -1.52 61.96 23.65
C GLN A 117 -0.69 62.34 24.88
N GLN A 118 0.63 62.25 24.80
CA GLN A 118 1.51 62.66 25.88
C GLN A 118 1.38 64.17 26.16
N VAL A 119 1.45 65.01 25.12
CA VAL A 119 1.26 66.46 25.24
C VAL A 119 -0.13 66.78 25.81
N ARG A 120 -1.18 66.10 25.33
CA ARG A 120 -2.55 66.26 25.85
C ARG A 120 -2.63 65.94 27.34
N SER A 121 -2.04 64.83 27.78
CA SER A 121 -2.02 64.44 29.21
C SER A 121 -1.26 65.42 30.10
N SER A 122 -0.25 66.11 29.56
CA SER A 122 0.56 67.08 30.29
C SER A 122 -0.19 68.39 30.56
N TYR A 123 -1.09 68.78 29.65
CA TYR A 123 -1.77 70.09 29.71
C TYR A 123 -3.27 70.04 30.03
N ILE A 124 -3.95 68.90 29.82
CA ILE A 124 -5.35 68.72 30.19
C ILE A 124 -5.43 67.97 31.53
N THR A 125 -5.48 68.72 32.63
CA THR A 125 -5.74 68.20 33.98
C THR A 125 -6.97 68.90 34.58
N PRO A 126 -7.73 68.25 35.50
CA PRO A 126 -9.01 68.79 35.99
C PRO A 126 -8.97 70.22 36.56
N GLU A 127 -7.82 70.67 37.07
CA GLU A 127 -7.60 72.02 37.61
C GLU A 127 -6.39 72.73 36.99
N GLY A 128 -5.94 72.28 35.81
CA GLY A 128 -4.73 72.80 35.17
C GLY A 128 -4.90 74.24 34.65
N PRO A 129 -3.98 75.18 34.97
CA PRO A 129 -4.07 76.56 34.49
C PRO A 129 -3.94 76.69 32.96
N TYR A 130 -3.46 75.64 32.27
CA TYR A 130 -3.18 75.65 30.84
C TYR A 130 -4.17 74.89 29.96
N SER A 131 -5.17 74.22 30.54
CA SER A 131 -6.05 73.32 29.77
C SER A 131 -6.92 74.04 28.73
N ASN A 132 -7.39 75.25 29.01
CA ASN A 132 -8.16 76.05 28.05
C ASN A 132 -7.29 76.54 26.89
N TYR A 133 -6.05 77.00 27.16
CA TYR A 133 -5.13 77.42 26.10
C TYR A 133 -4.74 76.25 25.19
N TYR A 134 -4.57 75.05 25.74
CA TYR A 134 -4.35 73.85 24.92
C TYR A 134 -5.53 73.57 23.98
N ARG A 135 -6.76 73.65 24.46
CA ARG A 135 -7.95 73.44 23.61
C ARG A 135 -8.01 74.48 22.48
N GLN A 136 -7.74 75.74 22.79
CA GLN A 136 -7.72 76.82 21.79
C GLN A 136 -6.62 76.62 20.76
N LEU A 137 -5.38 76.31 21.18
CA LEU A 137 -4.27 76.04 20.25
C LEU A 137 -4.53 74.79 19.41
N SER A 138 -5.00 73.69 20.01
CA SER A 138 -5.33 72.46 19.30
C SER A 138 -6.41 72.69 18.22
N GLN A 139 -7.40 73.55 18.49
CA GLN A 139 -8.39 73.98 17.50
C GLN A 139 -7.78 74.87 16.42
N ASN A 140 -6.94 75.85 16.78
CA ASN A 140 -6.26 76.73 15.82
C ASN A 140 -5.41 75.93 14.80
N TYR A 141 -4.73 74.88 15.26
CA TYR A 141 -3.96 73.97 14.41
C TYR A 141 -4.81 72.84 13.79
N SER A 142 -6.13 72.80 14.04
CA SER A 142 -7.05 71.77 13.55
C SER A 142 -6.61 70.32 13.84
N ILE A 143 -5.91 70.09 14.96
CA ILE A 143 -5.21 68.83 15.25
C ILE A 143 -6.15 67.62 15.17
N THR A 144 -7.29 67.67 15.86
CA THR A 144 -8.25 66.56 15.89
C THR A 144 -8.79 66.22 14.50
N GLN A 145 -9.12 67.23 13.69
CA GLN A 145 -9.66 67.03 12.35
C GLN A 145 -8.60 66.46 11.40
N SER A 146 -7.36 66.97 11.47
CA SER A 146 -6.23 66.48 10.68
C SER A 146 -5.92 65.02 10.97
N PHE A 147 -5.74 64.64 12.23
CA PHE A 147 -5.48 63.24 12.59
C PHE A 147 -6.63 62.31 12.21
N THR A 148 -7.89 62.72 12.40
CA THR A 148 -9.05 61.94 11.96
C THR A 148 -9.02 61.71 10.45
N SER A 149 -8.65 62.73 9.67
CA SER A 149 -8.50 62.63 8.22
C SER A 149 -7.36 61.70 7.83
N TYR A 150 -6.19 61.83 8.46
CA TYR A 150 -5.03 60.98 8.17
C TYR A 150 -5.29 59.52 8.47
N PHE A 151 -5.88 59.19 9.62
CA PHE A 151 -6.26 57.81 9.93
C PHE A 151 -7.35 57.28 9.00
N LYS A 152 -8.28 58.12 8.52
CA LYS A 152 -9.24 57.72 7.49
C LYS A 152 -8.56 57.36 6.17
N ASN A 153 -7.54 58.12 5.75
CA ASN A 153 -6.77 57.83 4.55
C ASN A 153 -6.02 56.50 4.68
N PHE A 154 -5.30 56.29 5.79
CA PHE A 154 -4.61 55.02 6.04
C PHE A 154 -5.57 53.84 6.11
N ARG A 155 -6.74 54.00 6.74
CA ARG A 155 -7.77 52.98 6.74
C ARG A 155 -8.19 52.62 5.31
N THR A 156 -8.48 53.61 4.46
CA THR A 156 -8.81 53.36 3.05
C THR A 156 -7.68 52.65 2.33
N LEU A 157 -6.43 53.13 2.47
CA LEU A 157 -5.25 52.51 1.89
C LEU A 157 -5.10 51.04 2.27
N PHE A 158 -5.23 50.71 3.56
CA PHE A 158 -5.07 49.34 4.04
C PHE A 158 -6.23 48.42 3.64
N LEU A 159 -7.45 48.95 3.53
CA LEU A 159 -8.58 48.21 2.98
C LEU A 159 -8.41 47.97 1.48
N GLU A 160 -7.87 48.93 0.73
CA GLU A 160 -7.53 48.74 -0.68
C GLU A 160 -6.39 47.74 -0.86
N GLN A 161 -5.42 47.69 0.06
CA GLN A 161 -4.35 46.68 0.06
C GLN A 161 -4.88 45.25 0.29
N LEU A 162 -5.89 45.07 1.15
CA LEU A 162 -6.60 43.78 1.28
C LEU A 162 -7.15 43.32 -0.08
N ASP A 163 -7.92 44.19 -0.75
CA ASP A 163 -8.51 43.87 -2.06
C ASP A 163 -7.43 43.68 -3.15
N HIS A 164 -6.37 44.48 -3.11
CA HIS A 164 -5.26 44.37 -4.06
C HIS A 164 -4.52 43.04 -3.94
N ASN A 165 -4.19 42.60 -2.72
CA ASN A 165 -3.54 41.31 -2.47
C ASN A 165 -4.42 40.15 -2.97
N LEU A 166 -5.74 40.21 -2.76
CA LEU A 166 -6.65 39.19 -3.31
C LEU A 166 -6.66 39.20 -4.84
N SER A 167 -6.68 40.39 -5.46
CA SER A 167 -6.76 40.51 -6.93
C SER A 167 -5.47 40.12 -7.66
N THR A 168 -4.31 40.37 -7.04
CA THR A 168 -2.99 40.05 -7.58
C THR A 168 -2.47 38.70 -7.09
N GLU A 169 -3.15 38.11 -6.11
CA GLU A 169 -2.81 36.85 -5.46
C GLU A 169 -1.39 36.82 -4.89
N ASN A 170 -0.88 37.99 -4.50
CA ASN A 170 0.36 38.18 -3.78
C ASN A 170 0.07 38.37 -2.29
N TYR A 171 0.59 37.47 -1.47
CA TYR A 171 0.34 37.42 -0.03
C TYR A 171 1.61 37.63 0.81
N ASP A 172 2.66 38.20 0.21
CA ASP A 172 3.96 38.36 0.87
C ASP A 172 3.92 39.42 1.99
N ASP A 173 3.13 40.49 1.82
CA ASP A 173 2.93 41.53 2.83
C ASP A 173 1.46 41.58 3.26
N GLU A 174 1.18 41.13 4.48
CA GLU A 174 -0.13 41.26 5.14
C GLU A 174 -0.10 42.21 6.35
N SER A 175 0.95 43.05 6.45
CA SER A 175 1.13 43.95 7.59
C SER A 175 -0.01 44.97 7.75
N PHE A 176 -0.79 45.22 6.68
CA PHE A 176 -1.97 46.08 6.72
C PHE A 176 -3.02 45.61 7.73
N LYS A 177 -3.18 44.29 7.98
CA LYS A 177 -4.17 43.79 8.97
C LYS A 177 -3.82 44.30 10.35
N TRP A 178 -2.55 44.16 10.71
CA TRP A 178 -2.05 44.55 12.02
C TRP A 178 -1.95 46.08 12.17
N LYS A 179 -1.68 46.80 11.08
CA LYS A 179 -1.76 48.28 11.06
C LYS A 179 -3.20 48.80 11.23
N LEU A 180 -4.19 48.14 10.62
CA LEU A 180 -5.61 48.43 10.83
C LEU A 180 -6.01 48.22 12.29
N LEU A 181 -5.58 47.12 12.91
CA LEU A 181 -5.86 46.83 14.32
C LEU A 181 -5.29 47.90 15.27
N ARG A 182 -4.10 48.43 14.97
CA ARG A 182 -3.45 49.48 15.76
C ARG A 182 -4.06 50.87 15.57
N THR A 183 -4.97 51.04 14.62
CA THR A 183 -5.61 52.33 14.34
C THR A 183 -6.53 52.72 15.52
N PRO A 184 -6.48 53.96 16.04
CA PRO A 184 -7.23 54.32 17.24
C PRO A 184 -8.75 54.23 17.05
N ALA A 185 -9.40 53.29 17.76
CA ALA A 185 -10.80 52.93 17.53
C ALA A 185 -11.81 54.06 17.76
N HIS A 186 -11.58 54.94 18.74
CA HIS A 186 -12.45 56.08 19.05
C HIS A 186 -12.62 57.07 17.87
N LEU A 187 -11.80 57.00 16.82
CA LEU A 187 -11.96 57.77 15.60
C LEU A 187 -13.03 57.20 14.65
N PHE A 188 -13.45 55.95 14.88
CA PHE A 188 -14.28 55.15 13.98
C PHE A 188 -15.51 54.51 14.64
N GLY A 189 -15.70 54.72 15.93
CA GLY A 189 -16.80 54.17 16.72
C GLY A 189 -16.32 53.80 18.11
N THR A 190 -17.02 52.86 18.74
CA THR A 190 -16.52 52.18 19.93
C THR A 190 -15.41 51.18 19.57
N GLU A 191 -14.63 50.76 20.56
CA GLU A 191 -13.59 49.75 20.37
C GLU A 191 -14.15 48.44 19.82
N GLN A 192 -15.29 47.99 20.35
CA GLN A 192 -15.97 46.78 19.88
C GLN A 192 -16.50 46.92 18.45
N GLU A 193 -17.21 48.01 18.12
CA GLU A 193 -17.74 48.23 16.77
C GLU A 193 -16.64 48.31 15.71
N TRP A 194 -15.47 48.84 16.07
CA TRP A 194 -14.32 48.88 15.18
C TRP A 194 -13.71 47.48 15.00
N LEU A 195 -13.53 46.75 16.09
CA LEU A 195 -13.02 45.38 16.06
C LEU A 195 -13.92 44.45 15.24
N ASP A 196 -15.25 44.52 15.40
CA ASP A 196 -16.20 43.70 14.65
C ASP A 196 -16.11 43.97 13.13
N LYS A 197 -15.94 45.22 12.73
CA LYS A 197 -15.73 45.59 11.32
C LYS A 197 -14.42 45.04 10.77
N LEU A 198 -13.35 45.09 11.56
CA LEU A 198 -12.06 44.52 11.18
C LEU A 198 -12.13 43.00 11.05
N ASN A 199 -12.71 42.31 12.04
CA ASN A 199 -12.90 40.87 12.00
C ASN A 199 -13.70 40.44 10.76
N THR A 200 -14.76 41.18 10.40
CA THR A 200 -15.53 40.92 9.18
C THR A 200 -14.67 41.06 7.91
N ALA A 201 -13.84 42.09 7.83
CA ALA A 201 -12.95 42.31 6.68
C ALA A 201 -11.85 41.25 6.59
N PHE A 202 -11.25 40.91 7.73
CA PHE A 202 -10.22 39.89 7.87
C PHE A 202 -10.73 38.50 7.53
N GLN A 203 -11.91 38.13 8.05
CA GLN A 203 -12.58 36.87 7.72
C GLN A 203 -12.79 36.75 6.21
N LYS A 204 -13.38 37.77 5.58
CA LYS A 204 -13.62 37.76 4.13
C LYS A 204 -12.31 37.57 3.34
N TYR A 205 -11.26 38.27 3.75
CA TYR A 205 -9.95 38.18 3.10
C TYR A 205 -9.35 36.78 3.24
N ASP A 206 -9.26 36.29 4.48
CA ASP A 206 -8.67 35.01 4.83
C ASP A 206 -9.40 33.86 4.12
N GLU A 207 -10.74 33.84 4.15
CA GLU A 207 -11.54 32.81 3.49
C GLU A 207 -11.39 32.85 1.96
N THR A 208 -11.32 34.04 1.36
CA THR A 208 -11.12 34.19 -0.09
C THR A 208 -9.74 33.69 -0.50
N LYS A 209 -8.70 34.04 0.27
CA LYS A 209 -7.33 33.58 0.05
C LYS A 209 -7.23 32.05 0.09
N LEU A 210 -7.73 31.42 1.17
CA LEU A 210 -7.68 29.96 1.32
C LEU A 210 -8.46 29.25 0.20
N THR A 211 -9.62 29.79 -0.18
CA THR A 211 -10.44 29.24 -1.28
C THR A 211 -9.70 29.32 -2.62
N SER A 212 -9.02 30.43 -2.92
CA SER A 212 -8.22 30.58 -4.15
C SER A 212 -7.06 29.58 -4.20
N MET A 213 -6.37 29.35 -3.07
CA MET A 213 -5.27 28.38 -3.01
C MET A 213 -5.74 26.94 -3.31
N VAL A 214 -6.88 26.52 -2.74
CA VAL A 214 -7.46 25.20 -3.00
C VAL A 214 -7.92 25.07 -4.45
N ALA A 215 -8.54 26.09 -5.03
CA ALA A 215 -8.98 26.07 -6.43
C ALA A 215 -7.82 25.86 -7.43
N LYS A 216 -6.58 26.19 -7.03
CA LYS A 216 -5.36 25.95 -7.81
C LYS A 216 -4.66 24.62 -7.52
N GLY A 217 -5.21 23.81 -6.60
CA GLY A 217 -4.60 22.56 -6.14
C GLY A 217 -3.45 22.75 -5.15
N TYR A 218 -3.28 23.94 -4.57
CA TYR A 218 -2.21 24.22 -3.59
C TYR A 218 -2.62 23.85 -2.17
N ILE A 219 -2.93 22.56 -1.94
CA ILE A 219 -3.49 22.08 -0.67
C ILE A 219 -2.50 22.21 0.49
N GLU A 220 -1.28 21.66 0.36
CA GLU A 220 -0.26 21.76 1.40
C GLU A 220 0.19 23.20 1.67
N PRO A 221 0.47 24.04 0.66
CA PRO A 221 0.70 25.47 0.87
C PRO A 221 -0.46 26.17 1.59
N MET A 222 -1.72 25.82 1.29
CA MET A 222 -2.89 26.38 1.96
C MET A 222 -2.90 26.02 3.45
N LEU A 223 -2.67 24.75 3.81
CA LEU A 223 -2.63 24.30 5.21
C LEU A 223 -1.48 24.94 5.99
N ASN A 224 -0.30 25.08 5.36
CA ASN A 224 0.83 25.80 5.94
C ASN A 224 0.48 27.28 6.18
N ASN A 225 -0.19 27.91 5.20
CA ASN A 225 -0.60 29.30 5.33
C ASN A 225 -1.63 29.49 6.44
N ALA A 226 -2.65 28.63 6.53
CA ALA A 226 -3.62 28.63 7.62
C ALA A 226 -2.95 28.51 9.00
N SER A 227 -1.94 27.64 9.13
CA SER A 227 -1.15 27.50 10.36
C SER A 227 -0.42 28.79 10.73
N SER A 228 0.21 29.45 9.75
CA SER A 228 0.88 30.74 9.94
C SER A 228 -0.13 31.83 10.33
N MET A 229 -1.28 31.90 9.66
CA MET A 229 -2.33 32.87 9.97
C MET A 229 -2.83 32.72 11.41
N LEU A 230 -3.11 31.49 11.86
CA LEU A 230 -3.53 31.22 13.24
C LEU A 230 -2.47 31.66 14.26
N THR A 231 -1.19 31.48 13.93
CA THR A 231 -0.07 31.96 14.75
C THR A 231 -0.02 33.49 14.79
N ASP A 232 -0.23 34.15 13.66
CA ASP A 232 -0.21 35.61 13.56
C ASP A 232 -1.38 36.25 14.32
N TYR A 233 -2.59 35.69 14.20
CA TYR A 233 -3.76 36.14 14.97
C TYR A 233 -3.52 36.00 16.47
N LYS A 234 -3.00 34.84 16.91
CA LYS A 234 -2.64 34.61 18.31
C LYS A 234 -1.59 35.61 18.81
N THR A 235 -0.58 35.91 18.01
CA THR A 235 0.48 36.90 18.33
C THR A 235 -0.09 38.31 18.49
N ASN A 236 -1.15 38.63 17.76
CA ASN A 236 -1.88 39.90 17.84
C ASN A 236 -3.04 39.88 18.84
N ASN A 237 -3.15 38.85 19.69
CA ASN A 237 -4.21 38.67 20.69
C ASN A 237 -5.63 38.69 20.11
N LEU A 238 -5.80 38.13 18.92
CA LEU A 238 -7.10 37.94 18.28
C LEU A 238 -7.38 36.45 18.07
N GLU A 239 -8.64 36.07 18.25
CA GLU A 239 -9.13 34.75 17.88
C GLU A 239 -9.72 34.78 16.47
N ALA A 240 -9.33 33.82 15.63
CA ALA A 240 -9.78 33.71 14.25
C ALA A 240 -10.45 32.34 13.99
N PRO A 241 -11.60 32.05 14.63
CA PRO A 241 -12.27 30.75 14.49
C PRO A 241 -12.70 30.44 13.05
N TRP A 242 -12.88 31.46 12.21
CA TRP A 242 -13.23 31.30 10.80
C TRP A 242 -12.14 30.57 9.99
N ILE A 243 -10.87 30.63 10.40
CA ILE A 243 -9.79 29.95 9.66
C ILE A 243 -9.96 28.44 9.75
N ASN A 244 -10.08 27.89 10.96
CA ASN A 244 -10.28 26.46 11.16
C ASN A 244 -11.58 25.98 10.50
N ALA A 245 -12.67 26.72 10.71
CA ALA A 245 -13.95 26.40 10.08
C ALA A 245 -13.85 26.36 8.55
N LYS A 246 -13.11 27.30 7.94
CA LYS A 246 -12.94 27.33 6.49
C LYS A 246 -12.01 26.24 5.97
N VAL A 247 -10.93 25.94 6.68
CA VAL A 247 -10.04 24.83 6.32
C VAL A 247 -10.80 23.50 6.37
N ASP A 248 -11.58 23.27 7.42
CA ASP A 248 -12.39 22.07 7.56
C ASP A 248 -13.41 21.94 6.41
N ASP A 249 -14.15 23.00 6.09
CA ASP A 249 -15.08 23.05 4.94
C ASP A 249 -14.41 22.70 3.60
N LEU A 250 -13.24 23.30 3.33
CA LEU A 250 -12.51 23.09 2.08
C LEU A 250 -11.93 21.67 1.98
N ILE A 251 -11.33 21.16 3.06
CA ILE A 251 -10.75 19.82 3.10
C ILE A 251 -11.84 18.76 3.10
N GLU A 252 -12.94 18.95 3.82
CA GLU A 252 -14.07 18.01 3.79
C GLU A 252 -14.62 17.88 2.37
N THR A 253 -14.82 18.99 1.68
CA THR A 253 -15.27 19.01 0.28
C THR A 253 -14.29 18.28 -0.64
N LEU A 254 -12.99 18.55 -0.49
CA LEU A 254 -11.93 17.90 -1.26
C LEU A 254 -11.89 16.38 -1.02
N LEU A 255 -11.89 15.95 0.24
CA LEU A 255 -11.86 14.54 0.61
C LEU A 255 -13.12 13.80 0.15
N LYS A 256 -14.30 14.42 0.24
CA LYS A 256 -15.52 13.84 -0.32
C LYS A 256 -15.41 13.68 -1.84
N SER A 257 -14.91 14.69 -2.53
CA SER A 257 -14.67 14.61 -3.99
C SER A 257 -13.68 13.50 -4.35
N ASP A 258 -12.57 13.36 -3.63
CA ASP A 258 -11.60 12.29 -3.89
C ASP A 258 -12.21 10.90 -3.65
N TRP A 259 -13.03 10.78 -2.60
CA TRP A 259 -13.73 9.55 -2.26
C TRP A 259 -14.78 9.17 -3.31
N ASP A 260 -15.65 10.11 -3.70
CA ASP A 260 -16.76 9.86 -4.63
C ASP A 260 -16.28 9.55 -6.06
N ASN A 261 -15.06 9.97 -6.41
CA ASN A 261 -14.42 9.67 -7.70
C ASN A 261 -13.47 8.45 -7.64
N ASP A 262 -13.48 7.67 -6.56
CA ASP A 262 -12.58 6.53 -6.33
C ASP A 262 -11.08 6.87 -6.44
N ASN A 263 -10.70 8.15 -6.26
CA ASN A 263 -9.32 8.60 -6.30
C ASN A 263 -8.64 8.41 -4.94
N TYR A 264 -8.52 7.15 -4.52
CA TYR A 264 -8.02 6.79 -3.20
C TYR A 264 -6.57 7.25 -2.95
N THR A 265 -5.76 7.39 -3.99
CA THR A 265 -4.40 7.92 -3.88
C THR A 265 -4.41 9.40 -3.48
N ALA A 266 -5.24 10.22 -4.12
CA ALA A 266 -5.40 11.63 -3.74
C ALA A 266 -6.04 11.75 -2.35
N PHE A 267 -7.07 10.95 -2.07
CA PHE A 267 -7.71 10.88 -0.76
C PHE A 267 -6.68 10.62 0.35
N ALA A 268 -5.81 9.62 0.16
CA ALA A 268 -4.76 9.27 1.12
C ALA A 268 -3.73 10.39 1.30
N LEU A 269 -3.30 11.02 0.21
CA LEU A 269 -2.36 12.14 0.25
C LEU A 269 -2.93 13.36 1.00
N HIS A 270 -4.13 13.82 0.61
CA HIS A 270 -4.78 14.96 1.24
C HIS A 270 -5.14 14.69 2.71
N SER A 271 -5.57 13.46 3.02
CA SER A 271 -5.82 13.02 4.41
C SER A 271 -4.55 13.09 5.26
N ARG A 272 -3.38 12.71 4.71
CA ARG A 272 -2.10 12.82 5.42
C ARG A 272 -1.73 14.27 5.67
N GLN A 273 -1.80 15.11 4.65
CA GLN A 273 -1.50 16.54 4.75
C GLN A 273 -2.38 17.22 5.81
N PHE A 274 -3.69 16.94 5.79
CA PHE A 274 -4.62 17.46 6.78
C PHE A 274 -4.36 16.89 8.18
N THR A 275 -4.02 15.61 8.31
CA THR A 275 -3.66 15.01 9.61
C THR A 275 -2.46 15.70 10.24
N ALA A 276 -1.44 16.06 9.44
CA ALA A 276 -0.28 16.80 9.92
C ALA A 276 -0.66 18.21 10.42
N PHE A 277 -1.50 18.93 9.67
CA PHE A 277 -2.05 20.22 10.07
C PHE A 277 -2.86 20.12 11.37
N ALA A 278 -3.92 19.30 11.36
CA ALA A 278 -4.89 19.19 12.44
C ALA A 278 -4.25 18.72 13.75
N SER A 279 -3.28 17.81 13.70
CA SER A 279 -2.59 17.31 14.91
C SER A 279 -1.86 18.42 15.69
N SER A 280 -1.48 19.52 15.03
CA SER A 280 -0.74 20.62 15.65
C SER A 280 -1.61 21.82 16.05
N VAL A 281 -2.68 22.10 15.29
CA VAL A 281 -3.48 23.33 15.45
C VAL A 281 -4.97 23.08 15.71
N HIS A 282 -5.52 21.94 15.27
CA HIS A 282 -6.95 21.65 15.37
C HIS A 282 -7.24 20.14 15.60
N PRO A 283 -6.83 19.57 16.75
CA PRO A 283 -6.89 18.12 16.97
C PRO A 283 -8.31 17.56 17.10
N ASP A 284 -9.28 18.41 17.43
CA ASP A 284 -10.68 18.04 17.66
C ASP A 284 -11.54 18.10 16.38
N SER A 285 -10.92 18.26 15.19
CA SER A 285 -11.64 18.34 13.91
C SER A 285 -12.43 17.06 13.61
N GLU A 286 -13.70 17.22 13.21
CA GLU A 286 -14.52 16.11 12.72
C GLU A 286 -14.00 15.57 11.38
N VAL A 287 -13.41 16.43 10.53
CA VAL A 287 -12.81 16.07 9.25
C VAL A 287 -11.62 15.13 9.46
N LEU A 288 -10.87 15.31 10.54
CA LEU A 288 -9.74 14.44 10.90
C LEU A 288 -10.24 13.03 11.25
N SER A 289 -11.34 12.96 11.99
CA SER A 289 -11.99 11.70 12.34
C SER A 289 -12.58 11.01 11.11
N TYR A 290 -13.20 11.77 10.20
CA TYR A 290 -13.70 11.28 8.92
C TYR A 290 -12.58 10.67 8.06
N ALA A 291 -11.48 11.40 7.87
CA ALA A 291 -10.33 10.94 7.09
C ALA A 291 -9.78 9.61 7.63
N LYS A 292 -9.51 9.53 8.95
CA LYS A 292 -9.02 8.30 9.59
C LYS A 292 -10.00 7.13 9.41
N GLY A 293 -11.30 7.36 9.64
CA GLY A 293 -12.32 6.33 9.49
C GLY A 293 -12.40 5.75 8.07
N LYS A 294 -12.22 6.59 7.05
CA LYS A 294 -12.20 6.18 5.63
C LYS A 294 -10.90 5.47 5.23
N ILE A 295 -9.74 5.88 5.75
CA ILE A 295 -8.49 5.12 5.58
C ILE A 295 -8.63 3.71 6.18
N ASP A 296 -9.20 3.59 7.38
CA ASP A 296 -9.45 2.28 8.01
C ASP A 296 -10.45 1.43 7.21
N GLU A 297 -11.44 2.07 6.58
CA GLU A 297 -12.36 1.41 5.65
C GLU A 297 -11.62 0.83 4.43
N LEU A 298 -10.77 1.61 3.76
CA LEU A 298 -9.97 1.15 2.62
C LEU A 298 -9.03 0.00 3.00
N MET A 299 -8.36 0.09 4.16
CA MET A 299 -7.53 -1.01 4.67
C MET A 299 -8.34 -2.30 4.89
N ARG A 300 -9.55 -2.20 5.45
CA ARG A 300 -10.44 -3.37 5.60
C ARG A 300 -10.92 -3.90 4.26
N ASN A 301 -11.18 -3.02 3.28
CA ASN A 301 -11.58 -3.41 1.93
C ASN A 301 -10.46 -4.19 1.22
N ALA A 302 -9.22 -3.69 1.29
CA ALA A 302 -8.05 -4.38 0.75
C ALA A 302 -7.91 -5.79 1.35
N LYS A 303 -7.97 -5.92 2.69
CA LYS A 303 -7.95 -7.22 3.38
C LYS A 303 -9.08 -8.16 2.92
N ARG A 304 -10.30 -7.64 2.73
CA ARG A 304 -11.43 -8.44 2.23
C ARG A 304 -11.21 -8.90 0.79
N ASN A 305 -10.61 -8.08 -0.06
CA ASN A 305 -10.27 -8.45 -1.43
C ASN A 305 -9.25 -9.60 -1.46
N VAL A 306 -8.22 -9.59 -0.61
CA VAL A 306 -7.30 -10.73 -0.47
C VAL A 306 -8.02 -12.03 -0.13
N VAL A 307 -8.94 -12.00 0.85
CA VAL A 307 -9.71 -13.19 1.27
C VAL A 307 -10.63 -13.71 0.16
N ARG A 308 -11.11 -12.82 -0.72
CA ARG A 308 -11.98 -13.16 -1.85
C ARG A 308 -11.21 -13.63 -3.09
N GLY A 309 -9.88 -13.59 -3.09
CA GLY A 309 -9.05 -13.90 -4.25
C GLY A 309 -8.89 -12.73 -5.24
N ASN A 310 -9.38 -11.54 -4.90
CA ASN A 310 -9.23 -10.31 -5.69
C ASN A 310 -7.88 -9.64 -5.37
N TYR A 311 -6.79 -10.31 -5.72
CA TYR A 311 -5.45 -9.91 -5.29
C TYR A 311 -5.00 -8.58 -5.90
N GLN A 312 -5.31 -8.34 -7.18
CA GLN A 312 -4.94 -7.11 -7.86
C GLN A 312 -5.63 -5.90 -7.22
N GLU A 313 -6.93 -5.99 -6.98
CA GLU A 313 -7.71 -4.91 -6.34
C GLU A 313 -7.23 -4.64 -4.90
N ALA A 314 -6.78 -5.66 -4.18
CA ALA A 314 -6.16 -5.48 -2.87
C ALA A 314 -4.81 -4.73 -2.96
N ILE A 315 -3.95 -5.10 -3.90
CA ILE A 315 -2.66 -4.44 -4.14
C ILE A 315 -2.86 -2.97 -4.56
N ASP A 316 -3.83 -2.70 -5.44
CA ASP A 316 -4.15 -1.35 -5.89
C ASP A 316 -4.60 -0.47 -4.71
N LEU A 317 -5.46 -0.99 -3.83
CA LEU A 317 -5.88 -0.30 -2.61
C LEU A 317 -4.71 -0.05 -1.63
N TYR A 318 -3.87 -1.06 -1.37
CA TYR A 318 -2.69 -0.87 -0.52
C TYR A 318 -1.72 0.16 -1.11
N THR A 319 -1.54 0.15 -2.42
CA THR A 319 -0.67 1.09 -3.14
C THR A 319 -1.20 2.53 -3.01
N ALA A 320 -2.50 2.73 -3.21
CA ALA A 320 -3.15 4.03 -3.03
C ALA A 320 -2.96 4.56 -1.61
N LEU A 321 -3.08 3.69 -0.60
CA LEU A 321 -2.89 4.02 0.81
C LEU A 321 -1.43 4.29 1.21
N GLY A 322 -0.47 3.93 0.36
CA GLY A 322 0.98 4.13 0.57
C GLY A 322 1.37 5.60 0.78
N GLN A 323 0.55 6.55 0.31
CA GLN A 323 0.76 7.98 0.57
C GLN A 323 0.38 8.40 1.99
N TYR A 324 -0.43 7.63 2.70
CA TYR A 324 -0.86 7.93 4.07
C TYR A 324 -0.05 7.15 5.11
N GLN A 325 0.19 5.85 4.87
CA GLN A 325 0.93 4.96 5.76
C GLN A 325 1.74 3.92 4.96
N ASP A 326 2.76 3.32 5.57
CA ASP A 326 3.53 2.25 4.92
C ASP A 326 2.68 0.97 4.78
N THR A 327 2.50 0.49 3.56
CA THR A 327 1.72 -0.70 3.19
C THR A 327 2.55 -1.75 2.46
N LYS A 328 3.89 -1.61 2.43
CA LYS A 328 4.78 -2.51 1.67
C LYS A 328 4.69 -3.96 2.14
N ALA A 329 4.52 -4.19 3.44
CA ALA A 329 4.40 -5.52 4.01
C ALA A 329 3.10 -6.20 3.55
N GLU A 330 2.00 -5.46 3.53
CA GLU A 330 0.69 -5.93 3.07
C GLU A 330 0.68 -6.26 1.57
N ILE A 331 1.33 -5.42 0.75
CA ILE A 331 1.51 -5.68 -0.69
C ILE A 331 2.28 -6.99 -0.88
N LYS A 332 3.46 -7.12 -0.24
CA LYS A 332 4.29 -8.34 -0.34
C LYS A 332 3.53 -9.59 0.09
N ALA A 333 2.81 -9.52 1.21
CA ALA A 333 2.00 -10.64 1.70
C ALA A 333 0.86 -11.01 0.72
N THR A 334 0.26 -10.01 0.07
CA THR A 334 -0.79 -10.22 -0.94
C THR A 334 -0.24 -10.85 -2.21
N GLU A 335 0.91 -10.39 -2.69
CA GLU A 335 1.61 -10.98 -3.84
C GLU A 335 1.98 -12.44 -3.58
N LEU A 336 2.45 -12.77 -2.38
CA LEU A 336 2.75 -14.14 -1.97
C LEU A 336 1.47 -15.00 -1.94
N ALA A 337 0.39 -14.49 -1.34
CA ALA A 337 -0.90 -15.17 -1.32
C ALA A 337 -1.45 -15.42 -2.73
N TRP A 338 -1.26 -14.47 -3.66
CA TRP A 338 -1.62 -14.62 -5.06
C TRP A 338 -0.79 -15.71 -5.72
N THR A 339 0.53 -15.72 -5.54
CA THR A 339 1.41 -16.78 -6.05
C THR A 339 1.05 -18.16 -5.50
N PHE A 340 0.60 -18.23 -4.25
CA PHE A 340 0.08 -19.48 -3.70
C PHE A 340 -1.21 -19.94 -4.38
N ALA A 341 -2.12 -19.03 -4.71
CA ALA A 341 -3.36 -19.35 -5.42
C ALA A 341 -3.11 -19.68 -6.90
N GLU A 342 -2.15 -19.01 -7.53
CA GLU A 342 -1.77 -19.17 -8.93
C GLU A 342 -0.26 -19.44 -9.06
N PRO A 343 0.21 -20.68 -8.81
CA PRO A 343 1.63 -21.02 -8.82
C PRO A 343 2.38 -20.69 -10.12
N VAL A 344 1.67 -20.65 -11.26
CA VAL A 344 2.25 -20.30 -12.57
C VAL A 344 2.94 -18.93 -12.57
N ARG A 345 2.55 -18.02 -11.66
CA ARG A 345 3.19 -16.70 -11.48
C ARG A 345 4.65 -16.78 -11.01
N LEU A 346 5.12 -17.95 -10.55
CA LEU A 346 6.54 -18.18 -10.28
C LEU A 346 7.40 -18.20 -11.53
N LEU A 347 6.81 -18.58 -12.67
CA LEU A 347 7.54 -18.77 -13.91
C LEU A 347 7.74 -17.43 -14.63
N PRO A 348 8.86 -17.27 -15.36
CA PRO A 348 9.11 -16.06 -16.13
C PRO A 348 8.11 -15.97 -17.29
N SER A 349 7.86 -14.77 -17.81
CA SER A 349 7.07 -14.67 -19.05
C SER A 349 7.78 -15.43 -20.19
N PRO A 350 7.06 -16.29 -20.94
CA PRO A 350 7.61 -16.98 -22.11
C PRO A 350 8.24 -16.00 -23.10
N THR A 351 9.37 -16.38 -23.70
CA THR A 351 10.19 -15.51 -24.57
C THR A 351 9.52 -15.15 -25.90
N ASP A 352 8.53 -15.94 -26.31
CA ASP A 352 7.70 -15.72 -27.50
C ASP A 352 6.46 -14.84 -27.22
N GLY A 353 6.29 -14.37 -25.99
CA GLY A 353 5.12 -13.61 -25.54
C GLY A 353 3.85 -14.47 -25.39
N GLY A 354 3.98 -15.80 -25.46
CA GLY A 354 2.89 -16.74 -25.23
C GLY A 354 2.52 -16.92 -23.75
N SER A 355 1.49 -17.73 -23.49
CA SER A 355 1.13 -18.17 -22.14
C SER A 355 1.60 -19.60 -21.89
N TYR A 356 1.89 -19.94 -20.64
CA TYR A 356 2.04 -21.33 -20.25
C TYR A 356 0.75 -22.11 -20.49
N ALA A 357 0.90 -23.29 -21.10
CA ALA A 357 -0.12 -24.32 -21.25
C ALA A 357 0.16 -25.47 -20.28
N HIS A 358 -0.85 -26.30 -20.01
CA HIS A 358 -0.75 -27.48 -19.14
C HIS A 358 0.01 -27.18 -17.83
N VAL A 359 -0.70 -26.64 -16.84
CA VAL A 359 -0.09 -26.23 -15.57
C VAL A 359 -0.46 -27.24 -14.48
N VAL A 360 0.54 -27.76 -13.78
CA VAL A 360 0.36 -28.51 -12.53
C VAL A 360 1.19 -27.85 -11.44
N GLY A 361 0.59 -27.60 -10.28
CA GLY A 361 1.29 -26.96 -9.17
C GLY A 361 0.74 -27.43 -7.84
N GLY A 362 1.41 -27.02 -6.78
CA GLY A 362 1.01 -27.38 -5.43
C GLY A 362 1.83 -26.64 -4.39
N ARG A 363 1.60 -27.01 -3.13
CA ARG A 363 2.21 -26.39 -1.96
C ARG A 363 2.81 -27.43 -1.04
N ASP A 364 3.73 -26.99 -0.19
CA ASP A 364 4.28 -27.73 0.95
C ASP A 364 4.80 -29.14 0.58
N LYS A 365 5.41 -29.26 -0.60
CA LYS A 365 6.06 -30.49 -1.10
C LYS A 365 7.36 -30.14 -1.80
N PHE A 366 8.21 -31.15 -2.01
CA PHE A 366 9.44 -31.01 -2.77
C PHE A 366 10.42 -29.98 -2.19
N GLY A 367 10.39 -29.78 -0.86
CA GLY A 367 11.17 -28.76 -0.15
C GLY A 367 10.77 -27.32 -0.48
N SER A 368 9.53 -27.10 -0.94
CA SER A 368 9.04 -25.79 -1.41
C SER A 368 7.72 -25.40 -0.74
N LYS A 369 7.53 -24.09 -0.53
CA LYS A 369 6.25 -23.49 -0.15
C LYS A 369 5.23 -23.60 -1.28
N VAL A 370 5.70 -23.38 -2.51
CA VAL A 370 4.91 -23.50 -3.72
C VAL A 370 5.80 -23.96 -4.87
N TYR A 371 5.26 -24.85 -5.69
CA TYR A 371 5.89 -25.33 -6.91
C TYR A 371 4.92 -25.34 -8.08
N VAL A 372 5.47 -25.31 -9.28
CA VAL A 372 4.74 -25.41 -10.53
C VAL A 372 5.58 -26.10 -11.59
N ALA A 373 4.95 -26.97 -12.37
CA ALA A 373 5.41 -27.43 -13.66
C ALA A 373 4.45 -26.93 -14.73
N ALA A 374 4.98 -26.44 -15.85
CA ALA A 374 4.16 -26.04 -16.98
C ALA A 374 4.92 -26.21 -18.28
N THR A 375 4.18 -26.25 -19.40
CA THR A 375 4.78 -26.27 -20.74
C THR A 375 4.48 -24.96 -21.48
N ASP A 376 5.38 -24.48 -22.32
CA ASP A 376 5.08 -23.38 -23.25
C ASP A 376 4.44 -23.90 -24.56
N GLN A 377 4.20 -23.00 -25.51
CA GLN A 377 3.60 -23.35 -26.81
C GLN A 377 4.53 -24.17 -27.73
N ASN A 378 5.82 -24.24 -27.42
CA ASN A 378 6.83 -24.99 -28.16
C ASN A 378 7.17 -26.32 -27.45
N ASN A 379 6.33 -26.75 -26.51
CA ASN A 379 6.55 -27.89 -25.63
C ASN A 379 7.84 -27.78 -24.78
N GLY A 380 8.33 -26.57 -24.49
CA GLY A 380 9.36 -26.36 -23.47
C GLY A 380 8.78 -26.63 -22.08
N LEU A 381 9.38 -27.55 -21.34
CA LEU A 381 9.01 -27.87 -19.96
C LEU A 381 9.70 -26.92 -18.99
N PHE A 382 8.94 -26.30 -18.09
CA PHE A 382 9.43 -25.42 -17.04
C PHE A 382 9.04 -25.96 -15.68
N TRP A 383 9.97 -25.84 -14.74
CA TRP A 383 9.75 -26.10 -13.32
C TRP A 383 10.11 -24.86 -12.52
N GLY A 384 9.21 -24.42 -11.64
CA GLY A 384 9.43 -23.35 -10.69
C GLY A 384 9.18 -23.85 -9.27
N ARG A 385 10.06 -23.51 -8.33
CA ARG A 385 9.81 -23.70 -6.89
C ARG A 385 10.25 -22.50 -6.09
N MET A 386 9.48 -22.18 -5.05
CA MET A 386 9.83 -21.18 -4.05
C MET A 386 10.17 -21.86 -2.72
N ASN A 387 11.35 -21.60 -2.18
CA ASN A 387 11.79 -22.16 -0.90
C ASN A 387 11.22 -21.39 0.31
N GLU A 388 11.57 -21.82 1.53
CA GLU A 388 11.13 -21.18 2.78
C GLU A 388 11.56 -19.72 2.91
N GLU A 389 12.70 -19.35 2.34
CA GLU A 389 13.27 -18.00 2.33
C GLU A 389 12.70 -17.12 1.20
N GLU A 390 11.66 -17.60 0.50
CA GLU A 390 11.02 -16.92 -0.65
C GLU A 390 11.96 -16.77 -1.86
N SER A 391 13.06 -17.52 -1.91
CA SER A 391 13.93 -17.62 -3.08
C SER A 391 13.32 -18.53 -4.13
N VAL A 392 13.27 -18.06 -5.37
CA VAL A 392 12.68 -18.77 -6.51
C VAL A 392 13.78 -19.43 -7.34
N GLN A 393 13.62 -20.72 -7.59
CA GLN A 393 14.41 -21.47 -8.57
C GLN A 393 13.54 -21.84 -9.76
N ILE A 394 14.04 -21.57 -10.96
CA ILE A 394 13.41 -21.94 -12.22
C ILE A 394 14.37 -22.82 -13.01
N LEU A 395 13.86 -23.93 -13.53
CA LEU A 395 14.56 -24.84 -14.43
C LEU A 395 13.74 -25.01 -15.71
N SER A 396 14.40 -25.27 -16.83
CA SER A 396 13.75 -25.56 -18.09
C SER A 396 14.40 -26.75 -18.80
N ASN A 397 13.62 -27.45 -19.63
CA ASN A 397 14.06 -28.53 -20.50
C ASN A 397 13.26 -28.50 -21.81
N HIS A 398 13.93 -28.80 -22.92
CA HIS A 398 13.37 -28.71 -24.27
C HIS A 398 13.50 -30.04 -25.03
N ASP A 399 13.57 -31.17 -24.33
CA ASP A 399 13.73 -32.51 -24.92
C ASP A 399 12.39 -33.07 -25.45
N LEU A 400 11.27 -32.41 -25.15
CA LEU A 400 9.97 -32.74 -25.73
C LEU A 400 9.93 -32.37 -27.21
N THR A 401 9.31 -33.23 -28.02
CA THR A 401 9.20 -33.00 -29.46
C THR A 401 8.18 -31.89 -29.75
N PRO A 402 8.55 -30.80 -30.46
CA PRO A 402 7.66 -29.65 -30.66
C PRO A 402 6.38 -29.93 -31.45
N GLN A 403 6.35 -30.99 -32.27
CA GLN A 403 5.19 -31.33 -33.10
C GLN A 403 4.11 -32.16 -32.37
N GLN A 404 4.39 -32.69 -31.18
CA GLN A 404 3.45 -33.56 -30.47
C GLN A 404 2.47 -32.73 -29.64
N GLN A 405 1.17 -32.93 -29.83
CA GLN A 405 0.17 -32.26 -29.00
C GLN A 405 0.16 -32.88 -27.60
N ILE A 406 0.43 -32.07 -26.57
CA ILE A 406 0.35 -32.50 -25.17
C ILE A 406 -1.12 -32.62 -24.76
N ARG A 407 -1.47 -33.74 -24.13
CA ARG A 407 -2.81 -34.01 -23.60
C ARG A 407 -2.89 -33.69 -22.11
N SER A 408 -1.90 -34.13 -21.33
CA SER A 408 -1.89 -33.94 -19.88
C SER A 408 -0.48 -33.81 -19.32
N ILE A 409 -0.39 -33.13 -18.18
CA ILE A 409 0.80 -33.07 -17.33
C ILE A 409 0.37 -33.44 -15.91
N ALA A 410 1.19 -34.21 -15.22
CA ALA A 410 0.98 -34.58 -13.83
C ALA A 410 2.32 -34.70 -13.09
N ILE A 411 2.26 -34.65 -11.76
CA ILE A 411 3.38 -35.07 -10.93
C ILE A 411 3.05 -36.45 -10.38
N ASP A 412 3.86 -37.45 -10.71
CA ASP A 412 3.62 -38.81 -10.27
C ASP A 412 4.12 -39.00 -8.83
N PRO A 413 3.25 -39.37 -7.87
CA PRO A 413 3.64 -39.47 -6.47
C PRO A 413 4.49 -40.71 -6.16
N ASN A 414 4.43 -41.77 -6.98
CA ASN A 414 5.17 -43.01 -6.76
C ASN A 414 6.59 -42.93 -7.31
N LEU A 415 6.79 -42.16 -8.39
CA LEU A 415 8.12 -41.87 -8.94
C LEU A 415 8.81 -40.71 -8.24
N SER A 416 8.04 -39.80 -7.63
CA SER A 416 8.58 -38.62 -6.94
C SER A 416 9.17 -38.96 -5.58
N THR A 417 10.23 -38.25 -5.20
CA THR A 417 10.78 -38.22 -3.84
C THR A 417 10.54 -36.86 -3.18
N PRO A 418 10.77 -36.70 -1.87
CA PRO A 418 10.64 -35.40 -1.20
C PRO A 418 11.56 -34.30 -1.73
N SER A 419 12.60 -34.62 -2.50
CA SER A 419 13.52 -33.63 -3.10
C SER A 419 13.45 -33.59 -4.62
N ASN A 420 13.10 -34.72 -5.26
CA ASN A 420 13.12 -34.85 -6.72
C ASN A 420 11.71 -35.22 -7.21
N PRO A 421 10.88 -34.24 -7.59
CA PRO A 421 9.60 -34.52 -8.23
C PRO A 421 9.80 -35.10 -9.63
N VAL A 422 8.88 -35.99 -10.01
CA VAL A 422 8.82 -36.57 -11.36
C VAL A 422 7.58 -36.06 -12.07
N ILE A 423 7.80 -35.33 -13.15
CA ILE A 423 6.77 -34.77 -14.01
C ILE A 423 6.49 -35.78 -15.13
N VAL A 424 5.25 -36.22 -15.27
CA VAL A 424 4.81 -37.13 -16.32
C VAL A 424 3.93 -36.36 -17.31
N ILE A 425 4.22 -36.54 -18.59
CA ILE A 425 3.54 -35.89 -19.71
C ILE A 425 2.99 -36.96 -20.63
N GLU A 426 1.71 -36.86 -20.93
CA GLU A 426 1.05 -37.65 -21.96
C GLU A 426 0.84 -36.76 -23.19
N ALA A 427 1.35 -37.21 -24.34
CA ALA A 427 1.22 -36.52 -25.62
C ALA A 427 0.70 -37.46 -26.70
N GLU A 428 0.33 -36.88 -27.84
CA GLU A 428 0.02 -37.67 -29.04
C GLU A 428 1.23 -38.49 -29.51
N SER A 429 0.92 -39.66 -30.06
CA SER A 429 1.88 -40.65 -30.56
C SER A 429 1.53 -40.98 -32.01
N GLU A 430 2.56 -41.29 -32.80
CA GLU A 430 2.39 -41.66 -34.21
C GLU A 430 2.11 -43.16 -34.36
N GLU A 431 2.60 -43.99 -33.42
CA GLU A 431 2.56 -45.45 -33.51
C GLU A 431 1.59 -46.12 -32.53
N ARG A 432 1.12 -45.42 -31.49
CA ARG A 432 0.29 -45.94 -30.39
C ARG A 432 -0.73 -44.91 -29.90
N ASN A 433 -1.55 -45.27 -28.90
CA ASN A 433 -2.55 -44.34 -28.36
C ASN A 433 -1.94 -43.06 -27.78
N ALA A 434 -0.81 -43.15 -27.08
CA ALA A 434 -0.14 -42.00 -26.49
C ALA A 434 1.38 -42.22 -26.35
N ARG A 435 2.12 -41.10 -26.28
CA ARG A 435 3.51 -41.08 -25.83
C ARG A 435 3.54 -40.63 -24.37
N TYR A 436 4.15 -41.43 -23.52
CA TYR A 436 4.36 -41.13 -22.11
C TYR A 436 5.83 -40.76 -21.90
N THR A 437 6.05 -39.54 -21.42
CA THR A 437 7.39 -39.01 -21.14
C THR A 437 7.47 -38.60 -19.68
N ALA A 438 8.49 -39.04 -18.95
CA ALA A 438 8.71 -38.62 -17.57
C ALA A 438 10.05 -37.92 -17.38
N PHE A 439 10.03 -36.85 -16.60
CA PHE A 439 11.18 -36.03 -16.27
C PHE A 439 11.38 -35.97 -14.76
N GLU A 440 12.57 -36.32 -14.29
CA GLU A 440 13.00 -36.10 -12.92
C GLU A 440 13.59 -34.70 -12.77
N VAL A 441 13.00 -33.90 -11.89
CA VAL A 441 13.55 -32.61 -11.50
C VAL A 441 14.61 -32.83 -10.43
N ARG A 442 15.85 -32.52 -10.77
CA ARG A 442 17.02 -32.54 -9.88
C ARG A 442 17.34 -31.12 -9.44
N GLU A 443 18.32 -30.99 -8.54
CA GLU A 443 18.68 -29.70 -7.95
C GLU A 443 18.96 -28.61 -8.99
N ASN A 444 19.62 -28.93 -10.11
CA ASN A 444 20.03 -27.96 -11.12
C ASN A 444 19.64 -28.33 -12.56
N SER A 445 18.83 -29.38 -12.75
CA SER A 445 18.46 -29.84 -14.08
C SER A 445 17.14 -30.59 -14.07
N ILE A 446 16.49 -30.66 -15.22
CA ILE A 446 15.36 -31.55 -15.48
C ILE A 446 15.89 -32.63 -16.42
N THR A 447 15.80 -33.90 -15.99
CA THR A 447 16.42 -35.05 -16.69
C THR A 447 15.35 -36.02 -17.15
N LEU A 448 15.41 -36.45 -18.41
CA LEU A 448 14.52 -37.47 -18.96
C LEU A 448 14.75 -38.82 -18.25
N LEU A 449 13.69 -39.44 -17.72
CA LEU A 449 13.73 -40.79 -17.13
C LEU A 449 13.31 -41.87 -18.14
N TYR A 450 12.26 -41.58 -18.90
CA TYR A 450 11.77 -42.43 -19.98
C TYR A 450 10.93 -41.64 -20.97
N SER A 451 10.87 -42.16 -22.21
CA SER A 451 9.97 -41.72 -23.26
C SER A 451 9.54 -42.97 -24.03
N MET A 452 8.26 -43.32 -23.97
CA MET A 452 7.71 -44.56 -24.53
C MET A 452 6.38 -44.29 -25.22
N GLU A 453 6.18 -44.89 -26.39
CA GLU A 453 4.88 -44.94 -27.07
C GLU A 453 4.18 -46.24 -26.70
N ALA A 454 2.94 -46.14 -26.20
CA ALA A 454 2.19 -47.27 -25.69
C ALA A 454 0.68 -47.02 -25.72
N ASP A 455 -0.10 -48.09 -25.62
CA ASP A 455 -1.56 -47.99 -25.53
C ASP A 455 -2.04 -47.61 -24.12
N GLY A 456 -1.19 -47.81 -23.11
CA GLY A 456 -1.42 -47.43 -21.72
C GLY A 456 -0.14 -47.57 -20.89
N LEU A 457 -0.02 -46.77 -19.83
CA LEU A 457 1.08 -46.86 -18.86
C LEU A 457 0.55 -46.76 -17.44
N THR A 458 1.03 -47.61 -16.54
CA THR A 458 0.71 -47.57 -15.11
C THR A 458 1.96 -47.68 -14.27
N VAL A 459 2.16 -46.72 -13.37
CA VAL A 459 3.23 -46.73 -12.38
C VAL A 459 2.78 -47.53 -11.15
N GLN A 460 3.55 -48.56 -10.79
CA GLN A 460 3.33 -49.35 -9.59
C GLN A 460 3.93 -48.66 -8.34
N PRO A 461 3.45 -48.96 -7.11
CA PRO A 461 3.96 -48.36 -5.88
C PRO A 461 5.45 -48.62 -5.61
N ASP A 462 6.02 -49.68 -6.17
CA ASP A 462 7.45 -50.01 -6.09
C ASP A 462 8.32 -49.27 -7.13
N GLY A 463 7.70 -48.42 -7.95
CA GLY A 463 8.35 -47.66 -9.02
C GLY A 463 8.49 -48.41 -10.34
N THR A 464 7.97 -49.64 -10.44
CA THR A 464 7.94 -50.42 -11.68
C THR A 464 6.89 -49.86 -12.65
N LEU A 465 7.19 -49.84 -13.95
CA LEU A 465 6.23 -49.43 -14.98
C LEU A 465 5.62 -50.66 -15.65
N LEU A 466 4.28 -50.68 -15.73
CA LEU A 466 3.54 -51.59 -16.58
C LEU A 466 3.11 -50.83 -17.83
N VAL A 467 3.59 -51.27 -18.99
CA VAL A 467 3.40 -50.57 -20.26
C VAL A 467 2.66 -51.50 -21.21
N VAL A 468 1.46 -51.10 -21.63
CA VAL A 468 0.56 -51.90 -22.47
C VAL A 468 0.90 -51.66 -23.93
N ASN A 469 1.27 -52.72 -24.65
CA ASN A 469 1.60 -52.70 -26.07
C ASN A 469 2.59 -51.59 -26.45
N PRO A 470 3.80 -51.54 -25.85
CA PRO A 470 4.79 -50.53 -26.22
C PRO A 470 5.26 -50.68 -27.67
N VAL A 471 5.86 -49.62 -28.21
CA VAL A 471 6.73 -49.71 -29.39
C VAL A 471 8.07 -50.29 -28.97
N GLY A 472 8.52 -51.36 -29.64
CA GLY A 472 9.80 -52.02 -29.36
C GLY A 472 9.68 -53.20 -28.38
N GLU A 473 10.45 -53.17 -27.29
CA GLU A 473 10.54 -54.31 -26.36
C GLU A 473 9.21 -54.57 -25.65
N GLY A 474 8.62 -55.74 -25.91
CA GLY A 474 7.32 -56.15 -25.36
C GLY A 474 6.10 -55.71 -26.17
N GLU A 475 6.30 -55.33 -27.43
CA GLU A 475 5.24 -55.08 -28.39
C GLU A 475 4.18 -56.21 -28.44
N GLY A 476 2.90 -55.81 -28.49
CA GLY A 476 1.74 -56.71 -28.50
C GLY A 476 1.35 -57.30 -27.13
N GLN A 477 2.08 -57.00 -26.06
CA GLN A 477 1.86 -57.54 -24.70
C GLN A 477 1.96 -56.43 -23.64
N THR A 478 1.76 -56.76 -22.36
CA THR A 478 2.07 -55.83 -21.25
C THR A 478 3.52 -56.02 -20.81
N ALA A 479 4.37 -55.05 -21.11
CA ALA A 479 5.77 -55.04 -20.74
C ALA A 479 5.98 -54.49 -19.32
N ILE A 480 7.03 -54.99 -18.65
CA ILE A 480 7.49 -54.53 -17.34
C ILE A 480 8.81 -53.79 -17.56
N PHE A 481 8.88 -52.54 -17.12
CA PHE A 481 10.12 -51.77 -17.09
C PHE A 481 10.51 -51.43 -15.66
N VAL A 482 11.79 -51.62 -15.34
CA VAL A 482 12.33 -51.39 -14.00
C VAL A 482 13.43 -50.33 -14.10
N ARG A 483 13.52 -49.48 -13.08
CA ARG A 483 14.54 -48.43 -13.02
C ARG A 483 15.92 -49.05 -12.82
N SER A 484 16.85 -48.70 -13.70
CA SER A 484 18.26 -49.12 -13.67
C SER A 484 19.13 -47.87 -13.79
N GLY A 485 19.57 -47.34 -12.65
CA GLY A 485 20.24 -46.04 -12.56
C GLY A 485 19.30 -44.88 -12.91
N ASP A 486 19.67 -44.11 -13.93
CA ASP A 486 18.93 -42.91 -14.35
C ASP A 486 17.82 -43.18 -15.38
N ASN A 487 17.70 -44.42 -15.89
CA ASN A 487 16.75 -44.76 -16.94
C ASN A 487 15.91 -45.99 -16.58
N TYR A 488 14.79 -46.16 -17.29
CA TYR A 488 14.00 -47.39 -17.26
C TYR A 488 14.46 -48.37 -18.34
N GLN A 489 14.58 -49.65 -17.97
CA GLN A 489 14.98 -50.73 -18.85
C GLN A 489 13.94 -51.84 -18.85
N PHE A 490 13.77 -52.50 -20.00
CA PHE A 490 12.89 -53.65 -20.12
C PHE A 490 13.35 -54.78 -19.21
N ALA A 491 12.45 -55.28 -18.38
CA ALA A 491 12.71 -56.35 -17.42
C ALA A 491 11.96 -57.65 -17.76
N GLY A 492 10.93 -57.58 -18.60
CA GLY A 492 10.18 -58.76 -19.04
C GLY A 492 8.75 -58.44 -19.45
N ILE A 493 7.97 -59.48 -19.71
CA ILE A 493 6.54 -59.40 -20.00
C ILE A 493 5.78 -59.80 -18.74
N LYS A 494 4.73 -59.04 -18.41
CA LYS A 494 3.80 -59.41 -17.34
C LYS A 494 3.10 -60.71 -17.76
N GLN A 495 3.36 -61.77 -17.02
CA GLN A 495 2.66 -63.03 -17.21
C GLN A 495 1.25 -62.92 -16.62
N ASP A 496 0.24 -63.13 -17.45
CA ASP A 496 -1.14 -63.26 -16.98
C ASP A 496 -1.31 -64.66 -16.39
N ILE A 497 -1.02 -64.78 -15.10
CA ILE A 497 -1.23 -65.99 -14.31
C ILE A 497 -2.67 -65.98 -13.80
N VAL A 498 -3.44 -67.02 -14.14
CA VAL A 498 -4.81 -67.19 -13.65
C VAL A 498 -4.81 -68.07 -12.41
N ASP A 499 -5.28 -67.54 -11.27
CA ASP A 499 -5.48 -68.33 -10.06
C ASP A 499 -6.74 -69.18 -10.19
N ILE A 500 -6.60 -70.49 -10.10
CA ILE A 500 -7.70 -71.45 -10.27
C ILE A 500 -7.65 -72.56 -9.22
N SER A 501 -8.75 -73.31 -9.09
CA SER A 501 -8.70 -74.60 -8.38
C SER A 501 -7.92 -75.62 -9.22
N ALA A 502 -7.18 -76.50 -8.54
CA ALA A 502 -6.59 -77.70 -9.12
C ALA A 502 -7.62 -78.51 -9.96
N ASP A 503 -8.88 -78.50 -9.55
CA ASP A 503 -9.98 -79.25 -10.20
C ASP A 503 -10.46 -78.63 -11.51
N SER A 504 -10.07 -77.39 -11.79
CA SER A 504 -10.45 -76.68 -13.01
C SER A 504 -9.31 -76.59 -14.02
N VAL A 505 -8.13 -77.15 -13.71
CA VAL A 505 -6.92 -77.01 -14.54
C VAL A 505 -7.14 -77.46 -15.99
N SER A 506 -7.91 -78.52 -16.21
CA SER A 506 -8.21 -79.01 -17.57
C SER A 506 -9.12 -78.09 -18.39
N GLN A 507 -9.83 -77.15 -17.74
CA GLN A 507 -10.68 -76.16 -18.40
C GLN A 507 -9.89 -74.95 -18.92
N HIS A 508 -8.59 -74.88 -18.60
CA HIS A 508 -7.67 -73.81 -18.99
C HIS A 508 -6.50 -74.35 -19.83
N PRO A 509 -6.75 -74.92 -21.03
CA PRO A 509 -5.69 -75.48 -21.88
C PRO A 509 -4.69 -74.41 -22.30
N ASP A 510 -3.39 -74.76 -22.25
CA ASP A 510 -2.24 -73.92 -22.58
C ASP A 510 -2.15 -72.56 -21.86
N THR A 511 -3.03 -72.28 -20.90
CA THR A 511 -3.03 -71.06 -20.09
C THR A 511 -2.10 -71.24 -18.89
N LEU A 512 -1.37 -70.19 -18.52
CA LEU A 512 -0.54 -70.23 -17.32
C LEU A 512 -1.43 -70.08 -16.10
N VAL A 513 -1.52 -71.14 -15.32
CA VAL A 513 -2.43 -71.20 -14.18
C VAL A 513 -1.64 -71.44 -12.92
N ARG A 514 -2.11 -70.85 -11.81
CA ARG A 514 -1.58 -71.10 -10.47
C ARG A 514 -2.66 -71.71 -9.60
N PHE A 515 -2.33 -72.81 -8.95
CA PHE A 515 -3.27 -73.57 -8.12
C PHE A 515 -2.53 -74.28 -6.99
N THR A 516 -3.27 -74.71 -5.98
CA THR A 516 -2.75 -75.44 -4.83
C THR A 516 -3.15 -76.91 -4.90
N CYS A 517 -2.23 -77.83 -4.60
CA CYS A 517 -2.50 -79.27 -4.56
C CYS A 517 -1.65 -80.00 -3.52
N THR A 518 -1.91 -81.29 -3.31
CA THR A 518 -1.14 -82.18 -2.40
C THR A 518 -0.49 -83.30 -3.19
N VAL A 519 0.80 -83.56 -2.97
CA VAL A 519 1.55 -84.61 -3.67
C VAL A 519 1.28 -85.99 -3.05
N ILE A 520 0.76 -86.91 -3.85
CA ILE A 520 0.47 -88.30 -3.46
C ILE A 520 1.70 -89.18 -3.64
N SER A 521 2.32 -89.14 -4.82
CA SER A 521 3.48 -89.97 -5.15
C SER A 521 4.40 -89.27 -6.16
N ILE A 522 5.66 -89.68 -6.19
CA ILE A 522 6.71 -89.02 -6.97
C ILE A 522 7.45 -90.08 -7.81
N GLY A 523 7.60 -89.78 -9.09
CA GLY A 523 8.41 -90.52 -10.05
C GLY A 523 9.55 -89.65 -10.61
N SER A 524 10.34 -90.19 -11.52
CA SER A 524 11.44 -89.44 -12.15
C SER A 524 10.86 -88.35 -13.08
N GLY A 525 10.93 -87.09 -12.66
CA GLY A 525 10.43 -85.93 -13.42
C GLY A 525 8.91 -85.78 -13.48
N GLN A 526 8.18 -86.53 -12.64
CA GLN A 526 6.73 -86.50 -12.55
C GLN A 526 6.26 -86.68 -11.09
N ALA A 527 5.13 -86.10 -10.73
CA ALA A 527 4.46 -86.36 -9.45
C ALA A 527 2.95 -86.45 -9.64
N LEU A 528 2.33 -87.44 -9.01
CA LEU A 528 0.89 -87.52 -8.91
C LEU A 528 0.45 -86.62 -7.76
N ALA A 529 -0.47 -85.69 -8.04
CA ALA A 529 -1.01 -84.77 -7.07
C ALA A 529 -2.54 -84.80 -7.07
N ILE A 530 -3.14 -84.38 -5.96
CA ILE A 530 -4.59 -84.25 -5.80
C ILE A 530 -4.96 -82.81 -5.45
N GLY A 531 -5.99 -82.30 -6.12
CA GLY A 531 -6.71 -81.10 -5.75
C GLY A 531 -7.67 -81.36 -4.60
N ASN A 532 -8.89 -80.79 -4.69
CA ASN A 532 -9.97 -81.15 -3.77
C ASN A 532 -10.74 -82.37 -4.31
N ASN A 533 -11.00 -82.39 -5.63
CA ASN A 533 -11.87 -83.37 -6.27
C ASN A 533 -11.27 -83.95 -7.57
N SER A 534 -9.99 -83.71 -7.86
CA SER A 534 -9.35 -84.14 -9.10
C SER A 534 -7.91 -84.62 -8.88
N LEU A 535 -7.48 -85.56 -9.70
CA LEU A 535 -6.08 -86.01 -9.78
C LEU A 535 -5.37 -85.29 -10.93
N LEU A 536 -4.12 -84.93 -10.70
CA LEU A 536 -3.27 -84.21 -11.64
C LEU A 536 -1.92 -84.92 -11.73
N LEU A 537 -1.36 -85.00 -12.94
CA LEU A 537 0.02 -85.41 -13.14
C LEU A 537 0.88 -84.16 -13.36
N LEU A 538 1.70 -83.83 -12.38
CA LEU A 538 2.69 -82.77 -12.49
C LEU A 538 3.92 -83.30 -13.21
N LYS A 539 4.39 -82.63 -14.25
CA LYS A 539 5.59 -83.01 -15.01
C LYS A 539 6.55 -81.83 -15.11
N GLY A 540 7.81 -82.03 -14.77
CA GLY A 540 8.81 -80.96 -14.77
C GLY A 540 10.08 -81.34 -14.04
N ASP A 541 11.01 -80.40 -13.98
CA ASP A 541 12.26 -80.54 -13.22
C ASP A 541 12.07 -79.98 -11.81
N PHE A 542 11.56 -80.84 -10.92
CA PHE A 542 11.33 -80.49 -9.51
C PHE A 542 11.63 -81.69 -8.61
N SER A 543 12.03 -81.40 -7.37
CA SER A 543 12.26 -82.39 -6.32
C SER A 543 11.42 -82.03 -5.11
N LEU A 544 10.44 -82.86 -4.79
CA LEU A 544 9.55 -82.69 -3.64
C LEU A 544 9.60 -83.96 -2.78
N PRO A 545 9.31 -83.88 -1.47
CA PRO A 545 8.97 -85.05 -0.66
C PRO A 545 7.56 -85.55 -0.98
N ALA A 546 7.35 -86.86 -0.98
CA ALA A 546 6.00 -87.43 -1.08
C ALA A 546 5.18 -87.05 0.17
N GLY A 547 3.89 -86.74 0.00
CA GLY A 547 3.01 -86.30 1.09
C GLY A 547 3.10 -84.80 1.41
N THR A 548 3.76 -83.98 0.57
CA THR A 548 3.78 -82.53 0.75
C THR A 548 2.40 -81.94 0.42
N ALA A 549 1.72 -81.43 1.44
CA ALA A 549 0.41 -80.80 1.32
C ALA A 549 0.51 -79.30 1.00
N ASN A 550 -0.49 -78.79 0.29
CA ASN A 550 -0.66 -77.38 -0.05
C ASN A 550 0.50 -76.75 -0.84
N ILE A 551 1.12 -77.50 -1.75
CA ILE A 551 2.12 -76.92 -2.66
C ILE A 551 1.43 -75.97 -3.65
N ILE A 552 2.08 -74.85 -3.96
CA ILE A 552 1.60 -73.91 -4.98
C ILE A 552 2.31 -74.25 -6.29
N VAL A 553 1.53 -74.66 -7.28
CA VAL A 553 2.02 -75.02 -8.60
C VAL A 553 1.64 -73.91 -9.58
N THR A 554 2.62 -73.43 -10.35
CA THR A 554 2.37 -72.63 -11.55
C THR A 554 2.80 -73.43 -12.77
N GLY A 555 1.88 -73.66 -13.70
CA GLY A 555 2.14 -74.49 -14.87
C GLY A 555 1.04 -74.40 -15.91
N ARG A 556 1.12 -75.26 -16.93
CA ARG A 556 0.16 -75.28 -18.05
C ARG A 556 -0.38 -76.68 -18.25
N PHE A 557 -1.70 -76.78 -18.34
CA PHE A 557 -2.34 -78.01 -18.78
C PHE A 557 -2.05 -78.23 -20.27
N LYS A 558 -1.47 -79.39 -20.60
CA LYS A 558 -1.13 -79.75 -21.99
C LYS A 558 -2.06 -80.79 -22.58
N GLN A 559 -2.31 -81.86 -21.84
CA GLN A 559 -3.04 -83.02 -22.33
C GLN A 559 -3.49 -83.91 -21.16
N TYR A 560 -4.40 -84.83 -21.43
CA TYR A 560 -4.65 -85.94 -20.53
C TYR A 560 -3.64 -87.07 -20.79
N ALA A 561 -3.27 -87.81 -19.74
CA ALA A 561 -2.49 -89.04 -19.85
C ALA A 561 -3.16 -90.16 -19.06
N GLU A 562 -3.04 -91.38 -19.57
CA GLU A 562 -3.41 -92.58 -18.84
C GLU A 562 -2.39 -92.86 -17.74
N GLN A 563 -2.86 -92.95 -16.50
CA GLN A 563 -2.05 -93.22 -15.31
C GLN A 563 -2.58 -94.46 -14.60
N TYR A 564 -1.67 -95.40 -14.35
CA TYR A 564 -1.95 -96.56 -13.50
C TYR A 564 -1.83 -96.16 -12.03
N LEU A 565 -2.83 -96.51 -11.22
CA LEU A 565 -2.83 -96.31 -9.76
C LEU A 565 -2.61 -97.65 -9.06
N ASP A 566 -1.56 -97.76 -8.24
CA ASP A 566 -1.36 -98.92 -7.38
C ASP A 566 -2.24 -98.85 -6.12
N GLU A 567 -2.39 -99.99 -5.43
CA GLU A 567 -3.21 -100.09 -4.21
C GLU A 567 -2.77 -99.10 -3.11
N GLN A 568 -1.48 -98.78 -3.06
CA GLN A 568 -0.92 -97.84 -2.09
C GLN A 568 -1.35 -96.40 -2.39
N SER A 569 -1.30 -95.98 -3.65
CA SER A 569 -1.77 -94.65 -4.10
C SER A 569 -3.28 -94.51 -3.90
N ILE A 570 -4.05 -95.57 -4.19
CA ILE A 570 -5.50 -95.60 -3.93
C ILE A 570 -5.79 -95.45 -2.43
N GLY A 571 -5.00 -96.10 -1.55
CA GLY A 571 -5.11 -95.94 -0.10
C GLY A 571 -4.81 -94.51 0.39
N LEU A 572 -3.76 -93.88 -0.15
CA LEU A 572 -3.39 -92.49 0.18
C LEU A 572 -4.44 -91.47 -0.31
N ILE A 573 -4.98 -91.66 -1.51
CA ILE A 573 -6.07 -90.84 -2.05
C ILE A 573 -7.30 -90.89 -1.12
N LYS A 574 -7.68 -92.09 -0.67
CA LYS A 574 -8.78 -92.27 0.30
C LYS A 574 -8.55 -91.50 1.59
N GLN A 575 -7.34 -91.58 2.14
CA GLN A 575 -6.99 -90.89 3.38
C GLN A 575 -7.02 -89.36 3.23
N LEU A 576 -6.47 -88.81 2.14
CA LEU A 576 -6.45 -87.37 1.90
C LEU A 576 -7.86 -86.80 1.68
N LEU A 577 -8.75 -87.54 0.99
CA LEU A 577 -10.15 -87.14 0.83
C LEU A 577 -10.92 -87.18 2.16
N LEU A 578 -10.63 -88.14 3.05
CA LEU A 578 -11.19 -88.20 4.42
C LEU A 578 -10.75 -87.00 5.26
N GLU A 579 -9.47 -86.63 5.22
CA GLU A 579 -8.92 -85.50 5.96
C GLU A 579 -9.49 -84.15 5.49
N GLN A 580 -9.75 -84.00 4.18
CA GLN A 580 -10.37 -82.79 3.61
C GLN A 580 -11.86 -82.65 3.93
N THR A 581 -12.60 -83.75 4.02
CA THR A 581 -14.05 -83.75 4.33
C THR A 581 -14.33 -83.65 5.83
N GLY A 582 -13.44 -84.12 6.70
CA GLY A 582 -13.59 -84.09 8.17
C GLY A 582 -13.46 -82.71 8.84
N GLY A 583 -13.20 -81.63 8.10
CA GLY A 583 -12.99 -80.27 8.64
C GLY A 583 -14.17 -79.29 8.52
N GLN A 584 -15.23 -79.62 7.76
CA GLN A 584 -16.36 -78.70 7.50
C GLN A 584 -17.75 -79.24 7.88
N ILE A 585 -17.82 -80.37 8.59
CA ILE A 585 -19.09 -81.05 8.91
C ILE A 585 -19.53 -80.81 10.38
N SER A 586 -18.94 -79.85 11.10
CA SER A 586 -19.32 -79.60 12.51
C SER A 586 -20.53 -78.67 12.71
N ASP A 587 -20.85 -77.76 11.79
CA ASP A 587 -21.79 -76.66 12.11
C ASP A 587 -23.07 -76.60 11.26
N GLN A 588 -23.28 -77.53 10.33
CA GLN A 588 -24.56 -77.63 9.61
C GLN A 588 -24.92 -79.10 9.36
N ILE A 589 -25.84 -79.63 10.17
CA ILE A 589 -27.04 -80.41 9.79
C ILE A 589 -27.56 -81.10 11.07
N GLU A 590 -28.51 -80.44 11.74
CA GLU A 590 -29.58 -81.12 12.48
C GLU A 590 -30.92 -80.58 11.95
N GLU A 591 -31.20 -80.76 10.66
CA GLU A 591 -32.58 -80.86 10.18
C GLU A 591 -32.66 -81.41 8.75
N GLN A 592 -33.41 -82.50 8.61
CA GLN A 592 -33.97 -83.09 7.38
C GLN A 592 -33.11 -84.05 6.54
N ALA A 593 -33.08 -85.30 7.04
CA ALA A 593 -33.33 -86.58 6.36
C ALA A 593 -32.66 -86.90 5.00
N GLY A 594 -31.79 -87.92 5.05
CA GLY A 594 -31.36 -88.70 3.87
C GLY A 594 -30.02 -89.38 4.14
N GLY A 595 -30.05 -90.50 4.88
CA GLY A 595 -28.87 -91.20 5.36
C GLY A 595 -27.90 -91.63 4.25
N LEU A 596 -26.71 -91.04 4.29
CA LEU A 596 -25.44 -91.64 3.91
C LEU A 596 -24.49 -91.33 5.08
N ASP A 597 -23.88 -92.36 5.66
CA ASP A 597 -22.78 -92.17 6.61
C ASP A 597 -21.57 -91.57 5.88
N GLU A 598 -20.56 -91.08 6.62
CA GLU A 598 -19.32 -90.54 6.04
C GLU A 598 -18.69 -91.51 5.03
N SER A 599 -18.84 -92.83 5.22
CA SER A 599 -18.31 -93.86 4.33
C SER A 599 -19.06 -93.93 2.98
N GLY A 600 -20.37 -93.72 2.97
CA GLY A 600 -21.21 -93.71 1.77
C GLY A 600 -20.94 -92.51 0.87
N ARG A 601 -20.78 -91.31 1.45
CA ARG A 601 -20.38 -90.10 0.69
C ARG A 601 -18.94 -90.18 0.19
N LEU A 602 -18.04 -90.80 0.96
CA LEU A 602 -16.66 -91.01 0.53
C LEU A 602 -16.59 -91.98 -0.66
N ASN A 603 -17.39 -93.04 -0.65
CA ASN A 603 -17.46 -94.00 -1.75
C ASN A 603 -18.09 -93.36 -3.01
N GLU A 604 -19.11 -92.50 -2.88
CA GLU A 604 -19.62 -91.72 -4.03
C GLU A 604 -18.59 -90.75 -4.60
N LEU A 605 -17.82 -90.06 -3.74
CA LEU A 605 -16.73 -89.18 -4.18
C LEU A 605 -15.60 -89.98 -4.84
N LEU A 606 -15.23 -91.13 -4.28
CA LEU A 606 -14.23 -92.02 -4.87
C LEU A 606 -14.70 -92.58 -6.20
N ASP A 607 -15.93 -93.07 -6.27
CA ASP A 607 -16.53 -93.63 -7.48
C ASP A 607 -16.67 -92.55 -8.56
N GLY A 608 -16.92 -91.29 -8.17
CA GLY A 608 -16.92 -90.13 -9.08
C GLY A 608 -15.52 -89.74 -9.58
N LEU A 609 -14.50 -89.76 -8.71
CA LEU A 609 -13.10 -89.44 -9.06
C LEU A 609 -12.43 -90.56 -9.88
N LEU A 610 -12.89 -91.80 -9.68
CA LEU A 610 -12.39 -93.00 -10.31
C LEU A 610 -13.35 -93.58 -11.36
N HIS A 611 -14.35 -92.80 -11.82
CA HIS A 611 -15.40 -93.24 -12.75
C HIS A 611 -14.91 -93.56 -14.19
N GLY A 612 -13.59 -93.71 -14.38
CA GLY A 612 -12.94 -94.18 -15.59
C GLY A 612 -12.09 -95.44 -15.40
N LEU A 613 -12.09 -96.07 -14.22
CA LEU A 613 -11.38 -97.33 -14.00
C LEU A 613 -12.01 -98.43 -14.88
N THR A 614 -11.38 -98.73 -16.01
CA THR A 614 -11.55 -100.03 -16.66
C THR A 614 -10.82 -101.10 -15.84
N ASP A 615 -11.08 -102.40 -16.08
CA ASP A 615 -10.62 -103.57 -15.31
C ASP A 615 -9.09 -103.68 -15.01
N ALA A 616 -8.29 -102.67 -15.33
CA ALA A 616 -6.84 -102.58 -15.21
C ALA A 616 -6.28 -101.43 -14.33
N ASN A 617 -7.07 -100.80 -13.44
CA ASN A 617 -6.61 -99.72 -12.54
C ASN A 617 -6.00 -98.46 -13.22
N THR A 618 -6.41 -98.18 -14.46
CA THR A 618 -5.93 -97.03 -15.25
C THR A 618 -6.98 -95.93 -15.29
N ILE A 619 -6.57 -94.68 -15.09
CA ILE A 619 -7.42 -93.48 -15.20
C ILE A 619 -6.79 -92.42 -16.11
N LEU A 620 -7.62 -91.61 -16.77
CA LEU A 620 -7.18 -90.43 -17.53
C LEU A 620 -7.07 -89.24 -16.60
N ILE A 621 -5.86 -88.71 -16.41
CA ILE A 621 -5.62 -87.54 -15.55
C ILE A 621 -5.00 -86.37 -16.34
N PRO A 622 -5.38 -85.13 -16.00
CA PRO A 622 -4.77 -83.96 -16.60
C PRO A 622 -3.27 -83.84 -16.27
N VAL A 623 -2.46 -83.63 -17.30
CA VAL A 623 -1.01 -83.40 -17.17
C VAL A 623 -0.72 -81.91 -17.20
N VAL A 624 -0.04 -81.46 -16.15
CA VAL A 624 0.42 -80.08 -15.98
C VAL A 624 1.93 -80.06 -16.15
N GLU A 625 2.40 -79.36 -17.18
CA GLU A 625 3.81 -79.00 -17.27
C GLU A 625 4.09 -77.87 -16.29
N VAL A 626 4.91 -78.17 -15.30
CA VAL A 626 5.21 -77.29 -14.18
C VAL A 626 6.33 -76.33 -14.59
N GLU A 627 6.07 -75.03 -14.45
CA GLU A 627 7.08 -73.97 -14.60
C GLU A 627 7.74 -73.65 -13.25
N THR A 628 6.96 -73.52 -12.18
CA THR A 628 7.47 -73.30 -10.81
C THR A 628 6.61 -74.02 -9.76
N ILE A 629 7.24 -74.46 -8.67
CA ILE A 629 6.57 -74.97 -7.46
C ILE A 629 7.12 -74.22 -6.25
N GLN A 630 6.23 -73.79 -5.36
CA GLN A 630 6.55 -73.14 -4.08
C GLN A 630 5.98 -73.93 -2.90
#